data_AF-A0A7K6NZ26-F1
#
_entry.id   AF-A0A7K6NZ26-F1
#
_cell.length_a   1.000
_cell.length_b   1.000
_cell.length_c   1.000
_cell.angle_alpha   90.00
_cell.angle_beta   90.00
_cell.angle_gamma   90.00
#
_symmetry.space_group_name_H-M   'P 1'
#
loop_
_entity.id
_entity.type
_entity.pdbx_description
1 polymer ?
#
loop_
_entity_poly.entity_id
_entity_poly.type
_entity_poly.pdbx_seq_one_letter_code
_entity_poly.pdbx_strand_id
1 'polypeptide(L)'
;PVNRFCAASNNRTGFLCDDKVTCIPASQVCDRVSNCINGEDEQEELCGDLPHSLPGHLVFYCSNPLVWVYADQRCNGRNDCGDCSDEMGSLAACPLCGSEWWNCSPVLYEYCSCVPRRLCRDGVQHCHSWSDEYIC
;
A
#
# COMPACT_ATOMS: atom_id res chain seq x y z
N PRO A 1 -8.52 14.34 -21.29
CA PRO A 1 -8.39 13.64 -20.00
C PRO A 1 -7.86 14.61 -18.92
N VAL A 2 -8.66 14.91 -17.91
CA VAL A 2 -8.24 15.73 -16.77
C VAL A 2 -7.24 14.92 -15.96
N ASN A 3 -6.02 15.42 -15.78
CA ASN A 3 -5.02 14.74 -14.95
C ASN A 3 -5.46 14.86 -13.48
N ARG A 4 -5.81 13.74 -12.85
CA ARG A 4 -6.24 13.66 -11.45
C ARG A 4 -5.15 13.09 -10.53
N PHE A 5 -3.90 13.12 -10.97
CA PHE A 5 -2.76 12.67 -10.18
C PHE A 5 -2.34 13.74 -9.16
N CYS A 6 -2.07 13.33 -7.93
CA CYS A 6 -1.40 14.14 -6.92
C CYS A 6 -0.53 13.26 -5.99
N ALA A 7 0.33 13.91 -5.20
CA ALA A 7 1.06 13.25 -4.12
C ALA A 7 0.36 13.55 -2.79
N ALA A 8 -0.22 12.53 -2.18
CA ALA A 8 -0.89 12.62 -0.89
C ALA A 8 0.15 12.59 0.26
N SER A 9 -0.34 12.47 1.50
CA SER A 9 0.50 12.32 2.69
C SER A 9 1.59 11.25 2.51
N ASN A 10 2.79 11.52 3.05
CA ASN A 10 3.97 10.66 2.93
C ASN A 10 4.44 10.39 1.49
N ASN A 11 4.17 11.30 0.56
CA ASN A 11 4.59 11.22 -0.84
C ASN A 11 4.04 9.97 -1.56
N ARG A 12 2.87 9.48 -1.11
CA ARG A 12 2.15 8.37 -1.73
C ARG A 12 1.31 8.86 -2.89
N THR A 13 1.04 7.98 -3.85
CA THR A 13 0.16 8.31 -4.97
C THR A 13 -1.25 8.60 -4.47
N GLY A 14 -1.84 9.70 -4.95
CA GLY A 14 -3.17 10.13 -4.57
C GLY A 14 -4.03 10.52 -5.76
N PHE A 15 -5.31 10.70 -5.45
CA PHE A 15 -6.34 11.19 -6.35
C PHE A 15 -6.66 12.66 -6.04
N LEU A 16 -6.59 13.49 -7.07
CA LEU A 16 -6.89 14.91 -7.02
C LEU A 16 -8.39 15.11 -7.27
N CYS A 17 -9.09 15.64 -6.27
CA CYS A 17 -10.48 16.07 -6.36
C CYS A 17 -10.67 17.18 -7.42
N ASP A 18 -11.93 17.46 -7.78
CA ASP A 18 -12.26 18.42 -8.85
C ASP A 18 -12.03 19.86 -8.44
N ASP A 19 -12.00 20.11 -7.13
CA ASP A 19 -11.58 21.39 -6.55
C ASP A 19 -10.10 21.73 -6.82
N LYS A 20 -9.29 20.77 -7.30
CA LYS A 20 -7.84 20.89 -7.54
C LYS A 20 -7.02 21.25 -6.30
N VAL A 21 -7.59 21.10 -5.12
CA VAL A 21 -6.96 21.41 -3.83
C VAL A 21 -6.90 20.15 -2.98
N THR A 22 -7.99 19.38 -2.93
CA THR A 22 -8.07 18.20 -2.09
C THR A 22 -7.39 17.02 -2.80
N CYS A 23 -6.35 16.48 -2.15
CA CYS A 23 -5.62 15.30 -2.59
C CYS A 23 -5.80 14.19 -1.56
N ILE A 24 -6.46 13.11 -1.97
CA ILE A 24 -6.73 11.96 -1.11
C ILE A 24 -5.80 10.79 -1.49
N PRO A 25 -5.40 9.93 -0.55
CA PRO A 25 -4.70 8.67 -0.87
C PRO A 25 -5.50 7.82 -1.85
N ALA A 26 -4.81 7.03 -2.68
CA ALA A 26 -5.49 6.14 -3.64
C ALA A 26 -6.48 5.18 -2.94
N SER A 27 -6.14 4.67 -1.76
CA SER A 27 -7.00 3.81 -0.93
C SER A 27 -8.27 4.47 -0.38
N GLN A 28 -8.40 5.80 -0.48
CA GLN A 28 -9.62 6.53 -0.12
C GLN A 28 -10.57 6.72 -1.32
N VAL A 29 -10.27 6.13 -2.47
CA VAL A 29 -11.15 6.13 -3.63
C VAL A 29 -11.99 4.86 -3.62
N CYS A 30 -13.31 5.00 -3.70
CA CYS A 30 -14.28 3.90 -3.61
C CYS A 30 -14.25 3.21 -2.23
N ASP A 31 -13.96 3.95 -1.16
CA ASP A 31 -13.91 3.46 0.22
C ASP A 31 -15.25 3.62 0.97
N ARG A 32 -16.30 4.08 0.26
CA ARG A 32 -17.65 4.38 0.76
C ARG A 32 -17.72 5.64 1.61
N VAL A 33 -16.68 6.46 1.64
CA VAL A 33 -16.62 7.73 2.33
C VAL A 33 -16.38 8.83 1.30
N SER A 34 -17.27 9.83 1.28
CA SER A 34 -17.07 11.01 0.43
C SER A 34 -15.97 11.90 1.03
N ASN A 35 -14.74 11.72 0.59
CA ASN A 35 -13.59 12.53 1.00
C ASN A 35 -13.46 13.79 0.12
N CYS A 36 -13.86 13.71 -1.14
CA CYS A 36 -13.95 14.90 -1.99
C CYS A 36 -15.24 15.70 -1.72
N ILE A 37 -15.19 17.01 -2.02
CA ILE A 37 -16.30 17.94 -1.77
C ILE A 37 -17.58 17.59 -2.54
N ASN A 38 -17.48 17.02 -3.74
CA ASN A 38 -18.62 16.60 -4.55
C ASN A 38 -18.79 15.07 -4.55
N GLY A 39 -18.05 14.34 -3.72
CA GLY A 39 -18.08 12.87 -3.63
C GLY A 39 -17.64 12.17 -4.91
N GLU A 40 -16.81 12.82 -5.74
CA GLU A 40 -16.34 12.25 -6.99
C GLU A 40 -15.37 11.07 -6.84
N ASP A 41 -14.79 10.91 -5.66
CA ASP A 41 -14.05 9.73 -5.24
C ASP A 41 -14.94 8.48 -5.07
N GLU A 42 -16.26 8.65 -4.97
CA GLU A 42 -17.25 7.58 -4.74
C GLU A 42 -18.28 7.45 -5.88
N GLN A 43 -18.04 8.10 -7.03
CA GLN A 43 -18.97 8.05 -8.16
C GLN A 43 -18.91 6.71 -8.90
N GLU A 44 -20.06 6.24 -9.40
CA GLU A 44 -20.18 5.00 -10.18
C GLU A 44 -19.27 4.96 -11.41
N GLU A 45 -19.00 6.11 -12.02
CA GLU A 45 -18.06 6.23 -13.15
C GLU A 45 -16.64 5.76 -12.79
N LEU A 46 -16.26 5.89 -11.51
CA LEU A 46 -14.97 5.51 -10.97
C LEU A 46 -15.01 4.15 -10.27
N CYS A 47 -16.11 3.82 -9.60
CA CYS A 47 -16.25 2.65 -8.72
C CYS A 47 -17.04 1.47 -9.32
N GLY A 48 -17.61 1.62 -10.53
CA GLY A 48 -18.49 0.61 -11.12
C GLY A 48 -17.80 -0.62 -11.72
N ASP A 49 -16.53 -0.51 -12.15
CA ASP A 49 -15.77 -1.61 -12.77
C ASP A 49 -14.32 -1.66 -12.25
N LEU A 50 -14.16 -1.84 -10.94
CA LEU A 50 -12.83 -1.90 -10.31
C LEU A 50 -12.04 -3.15 -10.76
N PRO A 51 -10.74 -3.03 -11.07
CA PRO A 51 -9.92 -1.81 -11.07
C PRO A 51 -9.89 -1.05 -12.41
N HIS A 52 -10.58 -1.53 -13.45
CA HIS A 52 -10.48 -0.99 -14.81
C HIS A 52 -11.02 0.44 -14.96
N SER A 53 -12.03 0.80 -14.17
CA SER A 53 -12.58 2.16 -14.10
C SER A 53 -11.63 3.14 -13.41
N LEU A 54 -10.69 2.66 -12.59
CA LEU A 54 -9.73 3.53 -11.90
C LEU A 54 -8.64 4.03 -12.87
N PRO A 55 -8.19 5.28 -12.70
CA PRO A 55 -6.97 5.76 -13.30
C PRO A 55 -5.78 4.85 -12.96
N GLY A 56 -5.01 4.44 -13.96
CA GLY A 56 -3.92 3.47 -13.79
C GLY A 56 -2.80 3.89 -12.81
N HIS A 57 -2.70 5.17 -12.44
CA HIS A 57 -1.76 5.60 -11.39
C HIS A 57 -2.22 5.27 -9.98
N LEU A 58 -3.52 5.00 -9.77
CA LEU A 58 -4.09 4.58 -8.49
C LEU A 58 -4.04 3.06 -8.29
N VAL A 59 -3.72 2.31 -9.34
CA VAL A 59 -3.76 0.85 -9.35
C VAL A 59 -2.35 0.28 -9.41
N PHE A 60 -2.08 -0.72 -8.59
CA PHE A 60 -0.90 -1.55 -8.68
C PHE A 60 -1.32 -3.01 -8.82
N TYR A 61 -0.84 -3.68 -9.87
CA TYR A 61 -1.04 -5.11 -10.06
C TYR A 61 0.07 -5.87 -9.35
N CYS A 62 -0.31 -6.87 -8.57
CA CYS A 62 0.61 -7.78 -7.92
C CYS A 62 1.32 -8.67 -8.97
N SER A 63 2.25 -9.53 -8.53
CA SER A 63 2.88 -10.49 -9.46
C SER A 63 1.85 -11.40 -10.12
N ASN A 64 0.74 -11.70 -9.43
CA ASN A 64 -0.46 -12.24 -10.04
C ASN A 64 -1.33 -11.11 -10.65
N PRO A 65 -1.53 -11.06 -11.98
CA PRO A 65 -2.31 -9.99 -12.62
C PRO A 65 -3.80 -10.02 -12.28
N LEU A 66 -4.30 -11.08 -11.65
CA LEU A 66 -5.68 -11.15 -11.15
C LEU A 66 -5.86 -10.43 -9.81
N VAL A 67 -4.77 -10.11 -9.12
CA VAL A 67 -4.77 -9.42 -7.82
C VAL A 67 -4.19 -8.04 -8.00
N TRP A 68 -4.85 -7.05 -7.42
CA TRP A 68 -4.43 -5.66 -7.45
C TRP A 68 -4.66 -5.02 -6.09
N VAL A 69 -3.91 -3.96 -5.83
CA VAL A 69 -4.01 -3.13 -4.63
C VAL A 69 -3.95 -1.66 -5.03
N TYR A 70 -4.33 -0.76 -4.13
CA TYR A 70 -4.17 0.66 -4.36
C TYR A 70 -2.70 1.05 -4.39
N ALA A 71 -2.34 2.03 -5.24
CA ALA A 71 -0.95 2.42 -5.45
C ALA A 71 -0.27 2.98 -4.19
N ASP A 72 -1.04 3.50 -3.22
CA ASP A 72 -0.55 3.98 -1.93
C ASP A 72 -0.37 2.87 -0.88
N GLN A 73 -0.78 1.64 -1.19
CA GLN A 73 -0.52 0.46 -0.37
C GLN A 73 0.84 -0.18 -0.68
N ARG A 74 1.49 0.21 -1.77
CA ARG A 74 2.87 -0.21 -2.04
C ARG A 74 3.81 0.28 -0.93
N CYS A 75 4.68 -0.60 -0.48
CA CYS A 75 5.71 -0.29 0.50
C CYS A 75 5.12 0.28 1.81
N ASN A 76 3.93 -0.18 2.20
CA ASN A 76 3.25 0.24 3.41
C ASN A 76 3.61 -0.65 4.62
N GLY A 77 4.44 -1.68 4.41
CA GLY A 77 4.87 -2.65 5.43
C GLY A 77 3.89 -3.80 5.63
N ARG A 78 2.90 -3.97 4.75
CA ARG A 78 1.85 -4.99 4.84
C ARG A 78 1.74 -5.76 3.54
N ASN A 79 1.49 -7.05 3.64
CA ASN A 79 1.23 -7.90 2.49
C ASN A 79 -0.23 -7.77 2.05
N ASP A 80 -0.54 -6.76 1.25
CA ASP A 80 -1.88 -6.56 0.70
C ASP A 80 -2.08 -7.40 -0.58
N CYS A 81 -1.01 -7.71 -1.32
CA CYS A 81 -1.06 -8.64 -2.46
C CYS A 81 -1.24 -10.12 -2.08
N GLY A 82 -0.88 -10.51 -0.86
CA GLY A 82 -0.78 -11.90 -0.40
C GLY A 82 0.51 -12.62 -0.83
N ASP A 83 1.18 -12.16 -1.89
CA ASP A 83 2.45 -12.68 -2.41
C ASP A 83 3.65 -11.76 -2.19
N CYS A 84 3.49 -10.67 -1.43
CA CYS A 84 4.50 -9.67 -1.13
C CYS A 84 4.99 -8.81 -2.30
N SER A 85 4.32 -8.84 -3.45
CA SER A 85 4.73 -8.04 -4.62
C SER A 85 4.70 -6.54 -4.39
N ASP A 86 3.78 -6.09 -3.54
CA ASP A 86 3.58 -4.71 -3.08
C ASP A 86 4.65 -4.22 -2.11
N GLU A 87 5.40 -5.12 -1.47
CA GLU A 87 6.44 -4.81 -0.49
C GLU A 87 7.86 -5.16 -0.98
N MET A 88 7.97 -5.81 -2.14
CA MET A 88 9.26 -6.27 -2.68
C MET A 88 9.89 -5.24 -3.61
N GLY A 89 11.13 -4.83 -3.31
CA GLY A 89 11.88 -3.79 -4.04
C GLY A 89 11.99 -4.01 -5.56
N SER A 90 12.02 -5.27 -6.03
CA SER A 90 12.11 -5.58 -7.47
C SER A 90 10.82 -5.34 -8.26
N LEU A 91 9.66 -5.37 -7.60
CA LEU A 91 8.34 -5.28 -8.24
C LEU A 91 7.66 -3.94 -7.93
N ALA A 92 7.66 -3.54 -6.67
CA ALA A 92 7.05 -2.30 -6.21
C ALA A 92 8.02 -1.12 -6.08
N ALA A 93 9.31 -1.27 -6.44
CA ALA A 93 10.34 -0.24 -6.29
C ALA A 93 10.45 0.31 -4.84
N CYS A 94 10.20 -0.55 -3.85
CA CYS A 94 10.26 -0.19 -2.44
C CYS A 94 11.70 0.07 -1.96
N PRO A 95 11.89 1.04 -1.06
CA PRO A 95 13.17 1.19 -0.36
C PRO A 95 13.46 -0.04 0.51
N LEU A 96 14.71 -0.21 0.92
CA LEU A 96 15.09 -1.18 1.95
C LEU A 96 14.33 -0.90 3.25
N CYS A 97 14.15 -1.93 4.10
CA CYS A 97 13.53 -1.79 5.41
C CYS A 97 14.14 -0.58 6.15
N GLY A 98 13.29 0.38 6.54
CA GLY A 98 13.72 1.59 7.24
C GLY A 98 14.26 1.31 8.65
N SER A 99 14.71 2.35 9.35
CA SER A 99 15.27 2.21 10.71
C SER A 99 14.32 1.53 11.71
N GLU A 100 13.02 1.76 11.56
CA GLU A 100 11.95 1.21 12.42
C GLU A 100 11.62 -0.26 12.11
N TRP A 101 12.29 -0.85 11.12
CA TRP A 101 12.01 -2.18 10.61
C TRP A 101 13.28 -3.04 10.60
N TRP A 102 13.10 -4.35 10.72
CA TRP A 102 14.17 -5.33 10.71
C TRP A 102 13.96 -6.30 9.54
N ASN A 103 14.99 -6.46 8.72
CA ASN A 103 14.93 -7.40 7.60
C ASN A 103 15.13 -8.83 8.07
N CYS A 104 14.15 -9.70 7.86
CA CYS A 104 14.27 -11.14 8.08
C CYS A 104 13.28 -11.90 7.22
N SER A 105 13.42 -13.24 7.16
CA SER A 105 12.38 -14.09 6.60
C SER A 105 11.31 -14.31 7.67
N PRO A 106 10.09 -13.76 7.52
CA PRO A 106 9.10 -13.84 8.58
C PRO A 106 8.45 -15.22 8.62
N VAL A 107 7.90 -15.58 9.78
CA VAL A 107 7.08 -16.77 9.98
C VAL A 107 5.68 -16.55 9.43
N LEU A 108 5.13 -15.36 9.65
CA LEU A 108 3.84 -14.92 9.11
C LEU A 108 4.09 -13.96 7.95
N TYR A 109 3.51 -14.25 6.79
CA TYR A 109 3.60 -13.42 5.60
C TYR A 109 2.86 -12.07 5.72
N GLU A 110 2.50 -11.61 6.92
CA GLU A 110 1.84 -10.32 7.14
C GLU A 110 2.76 -9.14 6.79
N TYR A 111 4.06 -9.26 7.08
CA TYR A 111 5.06 -8.19 6.92
C TYR A 111 6.11 -8.46 5.83
N CYS A 112 5.94 -9.54 5.06
CA CYS A 112 6.78 -9.95 3.92
C CYS A 112 8.26 -10.20 4.20
N SER A 113 9.05 -9.16 4.42
CA SER A 113 10.50 -9.21 4.65
C SER A 113 10.97 -8.18 5.69
N CYS A 114 10.11 -7.22 6.06
CA CYS A 114 10.44 -6.18 7.03
C CYS A 114 9.54 -6.35 8.25
N VAL A 115 10.06 -6.95 9.32
CA VAL A 115 9.33 -7.08 10.59
C VAL A 115 9.51 -5.79 11.41
N PRO A 116 8.44 -5.21 12.01
CA PRO A 116 8.56 -4.02 12.85
C PRO A 116 9.51 -4.23 14.04
N ARG A 117 10.44 -3.29 14.29
CA ARG A 117 11.33 -3.37 15.47
C ARG A 117 10.61 -3.35 16.82
N ARG A 118 9.37 -2.85 16.86
CA ARG A 118 8.50 -2.91 18.06
C ARG A 118 8.15 -4.34 18.49
N LEU A 119 8.34 -5.33 17.62
CA LEU A 119 8.15 -6.77 17.91
C LEU A 119 9.44 -7.44 18.37
N CYS A 120 10.50 -6.67 18.65
CA CYS A 120 11.73 -7.21 19.22
C CYS A 120 11.47 -7.74 20.63
N ARG A 121 11.86 -9.00 20.87
CA ARG A 121 11.80 -9.65 22.20
C ARG A 121 10.41 -9.60 22.82
N ASP A 122 9.38 -9.75 22.01
CA ASP A 122 8.00 -9.81 22.49
C ASP A 122 7.57 -11.23 22.86
N GLY A 123 8.45 -12.22 22.65
CA GLY A 123 8.25 -13.61 23.01
C GLY A 123 7.48 -14.41 21.96
N VAL A 124 7.22 -13.83 20.79
CA VAL A 124 6.55 -14.47 19.66
C VAL A 124 7.51 -14.55 18.48
N GLN A 125 7.59 -15.71 17.84
CA GLN A 125 8.47 -15.90 16.69
C GLN A 125 7.90 -15.19 15.45
N HIS A 126 8.43 -14.02 15.12
CA HIS A 126 8.14 -13.28 13.89
C HIS A 126 9.12 -13.60 12.77
N CYS A 127 10.38 -13.90 13.07
CA CYS A 127 11.37 -14.32 12.07
C CYS A 127 11.65 -15.83 12.17
N HIS A 128 11.81 -16.49 11.02
CA HIS A 128 12.12 -17.92 10.99
C HIS A 128 13.43 -18.26 11.72
N SER A 129 14.40 -17.35 11.67
CA SER A 129 15.69 -17.43 12.37
C SER A 129 15.64 -17.02 13.85
N TRP A 130 14.47 -16.66 14.40
CA TRP A 130 14.32 -16.06 15.73
C TRP A 130 15.16 -14.79 15.93
N SER A 131 15.53 -14.11 14.83
CA SER A 131 16.39 -12.91 14.88
C SER A 131 15.70 -11.73 15.56
N ASP A 132 14.37 -11.70 15.50
CA ASP A 132 13.50 -10.78 16.25
C ASP A 132 13.61 -10.96 17.77
N GLU A 133 13.97 -12.15 18.26
CA GLU A 133 14.10 -12.43 19.68
C GLU A 133 15.57 -12.34 20.16
N TYR A 134 16.51 -12.84 19.36
CA TYR A 134 17.90 -12.93 19.79
C TYR A 134 18.76 -11.72 19.44
N ILE A 135 18.58 -11.13 18.26
CA ILE A 135 19.56 -10.20 17.69
C ILE A 135 19.25 -8.75 18.05
N CYS A 136 18.09 -8.22 17.65
CA CYS A 136 17.66 -6.82 17.81
C CYS A 136 18.76 -5.73 17.68
#